data_AF-A0A5E8C1W9-F1
#
_entry.id   AF-A0A5E8C1W9-F1
#
_cell.length_a   1.000
_cell.length_b   1.000
_cell.length_c   1.000
_cell.angle_alpha   90.00
_cell.angle_beta   90.00
_cell.angle_gamma   90.00
#
_symmetry.space_group_name_H-M   'P 1'
#
loop_
_entity.id
_entity.type
_entity.pdbx_description
1 polymer ?
#
loop_
_entity_poly.entity_id
_entity_poly.type
_entity_poly.pdbx_seq_one_letter_code
_entity_poly.pdbx_strand_id
1 'polypeptide(L)'
;MSASKGFGNTLRSSRLASVAKPVNASYADNVAPKFQVIKTTPSSLYRKDFGLKRCMPAGSKTPYITVQSLDTMYGMTSYEFGSSFHFKYKRFQELGVSLCSGNSNKAHDSLFAQPANNNIHGLTRAEALDLLQKSPERRSEFLKFSKLNTKDDKQQRKSASELINTFYGLSENTNVLGSLRKNHKGNTGLSFLLHGSIKNTPKGPVLYRPVPGRQISAPRANNTKNLAAIGGFVSNYNGSAGDSFYVSSAFVDSRNSIQLSVKPTKDSLTSSNPTSTIQSLSREEHSPTRLSNLSQVTEKKA
;
A
#
# COMPACT_ATOMS: atom_id res chain seq x y z
N MET A 1 34.60 8.55 -38.42
CA MET A 1 33.13 8.75 -38.43
C MET A 1 32.58 8.44 -37.05
N SER A 2 32.25 9.46 -36.27
CA SER A 2 31.64 9.29 -34.95
C SER A 2 30.24 8.70 -35.15
N ALA A 3 30.02 7.47 -34.68
CA ALA A 3 28.69 6.86 -34.68
C ALA A 3 27.75 7.87 -34.01
N SER A 4 26.84 8.46 -34.80
CA SER A 4 25.90 9.48 -34.34
C SER A 4 25.31 8.97 -33.02
N LYS A 5 25.54 9.72 -31.92
CA LYS A 5 24.81 9.53 -30.67
C LYS A 5 23.34 9.75 -31.02
N GLY A 6 22.68 8.70 -31.49
CA GLY A 6 21.47 8.77 -32.29
C GLY A 6 20.23 8.97 -31.45
N PHE A 7 19.13 9.31 -32.12
CA PHE A 7 17.79 9.46 -31.55
C PHE A 7 17.42 8.33 -30.56
N GLY A 8 17.81 7.08 -30.85
CA GLY A 8 17.55 5.93 -29.98
C GLY A 8 18.13 6.06 -28.56
N ASN A 9 19.31 6.66 -28.40
CA ASN A 9 19.90 6.85 -27.07
C ASN A 9 19.15 7.92 -26.26
N THR A 10 18.71 9.00 -26.93
CA THR A 10 17.88 10.04 -26.31
C THR A 10 16.50 9.52 -25.95
N LEU A 11 15.89 8.68 -26.80
CA LEU A 11 14.61 8.06 -26.51
C LEU A 11 14.74 7.11 -25.31
N ARG A 12 15.80 6.30 -25.26
CA ARG A 12 16.07 5.36 -24.16
C ARG A 12 16.25 6.05 -22.81
N SER A 13 16.87 7.23 -22.79
CA SER A 13 17.07 8.03 -21.56
C SER A 13 15.94 9.03 -21.28
N SER A 14 14.91 9.08 -22.13
CA SER A 14 13.78 9.99 -21.95
C SER A 14 12.94 9.64 -20.72
N ARG A 15 12.30 10.66 -20.13
CA ARG A 15 11.38 10.47 -18.99
C ARG A 15 10.16 9.62 -19.36
N LEU A 16 9.71 9.70 -20.61
CA LEU A 16 8.59 8.90 -21.11
C LEU A 16 8.94 7.41 -21.18
N ALA A 17 10.14 7.08 -21.69
CA ALA A 17 10.63 5.70 -21.71
C ALA A 17 10.93 5.14 -20.31
N SER A 18 11.17 6.01 -19.34
CA SER A 18 11.40 5.64 -17.94
C SER A 18 10.11 5.30 -17.17
N VAL A 19 8.93 5.52 -17.77
CA VAL A 19 7.65 5.18 -17.12
C VAL A 19 7.52 3.66 -17.02
N ALA A 20 7.30 3.16 -15.80
CA ALA A 20 7.17 1.73 -15.56
C ALA A 20 5.90 1.18 -16.24
N LYS A 21 6.03 -0.02 -16.82
CA LYS A 21 4.85 -0.75 -17.31
C LYS A 21 3.94 -1.11 -16.13
N PRO A 22 2.61 -1.08 -16.31
CA PRO A 22 1.70 -1.42 -15.24
C PRO A 22 1.89 -2.86 -14.78
N VAL A 23 1.75 -3.10 -13.48
CA VAL A 23 1.81 -4.44 -12.91
C VAL A 23 0.51 -5.18 -13.23
N ASN A 24 0.60 -6.42 -13.74
CA ASN A 24 -0.55 -7.27 -14.07
C ASN A 24 -1.33 -7.64 -12.79
N ALA A 25 -2.25 -6.77 -12.36
CA ALA A 25 -3.13 -7.00 -11.22
C ALA A 25 -4.58 -6.71 -11.62
N SER A 26 -5.50 -7.61 -11.25
CA SER A 26 -6.94 -7.47 -11.51
C SER A 26 -7.43 -6.10 -11.03
N TYR A 27 -8.26 -5.41 -11.83
CA TYR A 27 -8.77 -4.07 -11.53
C TYR A 27 -9.47 -3.98 -10.17
N ALA A 28 -10.09 -5.07 -9.71
CA ALA A 28 -10.83 -5.11 -8.45
C ALA A 28 -9.97 -4.89 -7.20
N ASP A 29 -8.69 -5.27 -7.24
CA ASP A 29 -7.82 -5.23 -6.05
C ASP A 29 -7.12 -3.87 -5.93
N ASN A 30 -7.65 -2.96 -5.12
CA ASN A 30 -7.07 -1.64 -4.81
C ASN A 30 -6.06 -1.68 -3.65
N VAL A 31 -5.34 -2.79 -3.49
CA VAL A 31 -4.43 -3.04 -2.37
C VAL A 31 -3.10 -2.30 -2.53
N ALA A 32 -2.58 -2.21 -3.75
CA ALA A 32 -1.27 -1.63 -4.07
C ALA A 32 -1.32 -0.75 -5.32
N PRO A 33 -0.39 0.23 -5.47
CA PRO A 33 -0.32 1.06 -6.67
C PRO A 33 0.04 0.22 -7.90
N LYS A 34 -0.76 0.35 -8.97
CA LYS A 34 -0.56 -0.40 -10.24
C LYS A 34 0.10 0.44 -11.32
N PHE A 35 -0.20 1.74 -11.31
CA PHE A 35 0.24 2.71 -12.29
C PHE A 35 1.15 3.74 -11.64
N GLN A 36 2.13 4.20 -12.40
CA GLN A 36 3.00 5.28 -11.95
C GLN A 36 2.21 6.59 -11.89
N VAL A 37 2.34 7.29 -10.76
CA VAL A 37 1.78 8.63 -10.59
C VAL A 37 2.69 9.65 -11.28
N ILE A 38 2.13 10.42 -12.20
CA ILE A 38 2.81 11.52 -12.89
C ILE A 38 2.30 12.83 -12.29
N LYS A 39 3.25 13.71 -11.93
CA LYS A 39 2.97 15.06 -11.44
C LYS A 39 3.40 16.07 -12.49
N THR A 40 2.57 17.10 -12.71
CA THR A 40 2.93 18.27 -13.52
C THR A 40 3.14 19.52 -12.65
N THR A 41 3.77 20.55 -13.20
CA THR A 41 3.93 21.85 -12.55
C THR A 41 2.64 22.66 -12.65
N PRO A 42 2.40 23.66 -11.77
CA PRO A 42 1.20 24.50 -11.87
C PRO A 42 1.04 25.22 -13.22
N SER A 43 2.15 25.67 -13.82
CA SER A 43 2.15 26.32 -15.14
C SER A 43 1.77 25.36 -16.28
N SER A 44 2.28 24.13 -16.25
CA SER A 44 1.90 23.10 -17.22
C SER A 44 0.49 22.58 -16.98
N LEU A 45 0.02 22.50 -15.72
CA LEU A 45 -1.36 22.16 -15.37
C LEU A 45 -2.36 23.18 -15.93
N TYR A 46 -2.01 24.47 -15.94
CA TYR A 46 -2.82 25.51 -16.58
C TYR A 46 -3.04 25.20 -18.07
N ARG A 47 -1.98 24.76 -18.76
CA ARG A 47 -2.01 24.34 -20.17
C ARG A 47 -2.49 22.90 -20.39
N LYS A 48 -2.78 22.17 -19.32
CA LYS A 48 -3.15 20.74 -19.32
C LYS A 48 -2.08 19.84 -19.96
N ASP A 49 -0.82 20.26 -19.86
CA ASP A 49 0.31 19.51 -20.36
C ASP A 49 0.94 18.67 -19.24
N PHE A 50 1.05 17.38 -19.50
CA PHE A 50 1.67 16.39 -18.61
C PHE A 50 2.91 15.74 -19.24
N GLY A 51 3.38 16.24 -20.40
CA GLY A 51 4.45 15.62 -21.17
C GLY A 51 4.03 14.29 -21.80
N LEU A 52 2.74 14.16 -22.13
CA LEU A 52 2.14 12.99 -22.77
C LEU A 52 1.85 13.30 -24.24
N LYS A 53 1.33 12.31 -24.98
CA LYS A 53 1.06 12.42 -26.42
C LYS A 53 0.12 13.60 -26.76
N ARG A 54 -0.84 13.90 -25.89
CA ARG A 54 -1.82 14.99 -26.07
C ARG A 54 -2.05 15.72 -24.74
N CYS A 55 -2.55 16.95 -24.84
CA CYS A 55 -3.01 17.71 -23.68
C CYS A 55 -4.31 17.11 -23.12
N MET A 56 -4.49 17.26 -21.80
CA MET A 56 -5.66 16.73 -21.09
C MET A 56 -6.88 17.66 -21.21
N PRO A 57 -8.11 17.16 -21.10
CA PRO A 57 -9.30 17.99 -21.10
C PRO A 57 -9.35 18.95 -19.90
N ALA A 58 -10.03 20.08 -20.09
CA ALA A 58 -10.00 21.24 -19.18
C ALA A 58 -10.56 20.96 -17.78
N GLY A 59 -11.38 19.92 -17.60
CA GLY A 59 -12.03 19.60 -16.32
C GLY A 59 -11.08 19.17 -15.19
N SER A 60 -9.82 18.87 -15.50
CA SER A 60 -8.84 18.38 -14.52
C SER A 60 -8.26 19.51 -13.66
N LYS A 61 -8.48 19.46 -12.34
CA LYS A 61 -7.88 20.41 -11.38
C LYS A 61 -6.68 19.84 -10.64
N THR A 62 -6.49 18.52 -10.68
CA THR A 62 -5.44 17.85 -9.93
C THR A 62 -4.12 17.83 -10.70
N PRO A 63 -2.98 18.17 -10.08
CA PRO A 63 -1.66 18.10 -10.73
C PRO A 63 -1.13 16.67 -10.86
N TYR A 64 -1.87 15.68 -10.37
CA TYR A 64 -1.48 14.27 -10.38
C TYR A 64 -2.43 13.45 -11.24
N ILE A 65 -1.85 12.56 -12.04
CA ILE A 65 -2.57 11.58 -12.86
C ILE A 65 -1.88 10.22 -12.79
N THR A 66 -2.62 9.17 -13.08
CA THR A 66 -2.07 7.84 -13.37
C THR A 66 -2.38 7.50 -14.82
N VAL A 67 -1.36 7.07 -15.58
CA VAL A 67 -1.51 6.76 -17.00
C VAL A 67 -1.54 5.25 -17.17
N GLN A 68 -2.57 4.76 -17.87
CA GLN A 68 -2.70 3.35 -18.22
C GLN A 68 -2.11 3.06 -19.60
N SER A 69 -2.44 3.90 -20.59
CA SER A 69 -1.89 3.80 -21.94
C SER A 69 -1.71 5.19 -22.54
N LEU A 70 -0.58 5.39 -23.24
CA LEU A 70 -0.28 6.66 -23.90
C LEU A 70 -1.24 6.96 -25.07
N ASP A 71 -1.70 5.91 -25.72
CA ASP A 71 -2.66 5.98 -26.81
C ASP A 71 -3.62 4.79 -26.72
N THR A 72 -4.85 5.01 -27.18
CA THR A 72 -5.90 3.99 -27.28
C THR A 72 -6.36 3.91 -28.73
N MET A 73 -7.19 2.93 -29.04
CA MET A 73 -7.80 2.77 -30.37
C MET A 73 -8.57 4.03 -30.81
N TYR A 74 -9.04 4.81 -29.83
CA TYR A 74 -9.77 6.06 -30.03
C TYR A 74 -8.85 7.28 -30.21
N GLY A 75 -7.53 7.09 -30.26
CA GLY A 75 -6.56 8.18 -30.38
C GLY A 75 -6.44 9.06 -29.14
N MET A 76 -6.84 8.56 -27.96
CA MET A 76 -6.79 9.28 -26.69
C MET A 76 -5.89 8.57 -25.68
N THR A 77 -5.25 9.32 -24.80
CA THR A 77 -4.51 8.75 -23.66
C THR A 77 -5.50 8.22 -22.62
N SER A 78 -5.34 6.97 -22.18
CA SER A 78 -6.12 6.44 -21.06
C SER A 78 -5.43 6.81 -19.75
N TYR A 79 -6.14 7.57 -18.92
CA TYR A 79 -5.62 8.04 -17.64
C TYR A 79 -6.75 8.14 -16.61
N GLU A 80 -6.37 8.15 -15.33
CA GLU A 80 -7.27 8.44 -14.22
C GLU A 80 -6.80 9.67 -13.45
N PHE A 81 -7.78 10.45 -12.97
CA PHE A 81 -7.49 11.63 -12.16
C PHE A 81 -7.17 11.26 -10.72
N GLY A 82 -6.16 11.92 -10.19
CA GLY A 82 -5.81 11.85 -8.78
C GLY A 82 -4.63 10.94 -8.49
N SER A 83 -4.30 10.90 -7.20
CA SER A 83 -3.14 10.18 -6.70
C SER A 83 -3.45 9.63 -5.32
N SER A 84 -4.59 8.94 -5.23
CA SER A 84 -5.07 8.34 -3.99
C SER A 84 -3.96 7.56 -3.28
N PHE A 85 -3.19 6.75 -4.02
CA PHE A 85 -2.03 6.02 -3.50
C PHE A 85 -0.86 6.91 -3.09
N HIS A 86 -0.56 8.00 -3.81
CA HIS A 86 0.50 8.96 -3.43
C HIS A 86 0.20 9.63 -2.09
N PHE A 87 -1.05 10.07 -1.89
CA PHE A 87 -1.44 10.67 -0.62
C PHE A 87 -1.54 9.64 0.50
N LYS A 88 -1.96 8.41 0.22
CA LYS A 88 -1.87 7.30 1.19
C LYS A 88 -0.42 7.05 1.61
N TYR A 89 0.51 7.02 0.65
CA TYR A 89 1.94 6.90 0.93
C TYR A 89 2.47 8.04 1.80
N LYS A 90 2.16 9.30 1.45
CA LYS A 90 2.56 10.45 2.28
C LYS A 90 2.00 10.37 3.70
N ARG A 91 0.71 10.05 3.85
CA ARG A 91 0.10 9.86 5.18
C ARG A 91 0.79 8.73 5.94
N PHE A 92 1.14 7.63 5.28
CA PHE A 92 1.90 6.53 5.89
C PHE A 92 3.26 7.00 6.41
N GLN A 93 4.00 7.77 5.61
CA GLN A 93 5.27 8.36 6.03
C GLN A 93 5.10 9.30 7.23
N GLU A 94 4.02 10.07 7.25
CA GLU A 94 3.66 10.96 8.36
C GLU A 94 3.36 10.17 9.66
N LEU A 95 2.80 8.96 9.57
CA LEU A 95 2.65 8.09 10.75
C LEU A 95 4.00 7.84 11.42
N GLY A 96 5.07 7.74 10.62
CA GLY A 96 6.42 7.52 11.14
C GLY A 96 6.63 6.13 11.71
N VAL A 97 5.90 5.16 11.18
CA VAL A 97 5.91 3.78 11.64
C VAL A 97 6.84 2.96 10.76
N SER A 98 7.68 2.14 11.37
CA SER A 98 8.53 1.17 10.66
C SER A 98 7.69 -0.01 10.18
N LEU A 99 8.01 -0.55 8.99
CA LEU A 99 7.40 -1.78 8.50
C LEU A 99 8.20 -2.98 8.99
N CYS A 100 7.51 -3.94 9.61
CA CYS A 100 8.08 -5.18 10.08
C CYS A 100 7.47 -6.38 9.33
N SER A 101 8.20 -7.49 9.29
CA SER A 101 7.67 -8.76 8.78
C SER A 101 6.62 -9.31 9.73
N GLY A 102 5.45 -9.71 9.23
CA GLY A 102 4.32 -10.16 10.07
C GLY A 102 4.58 -11.41 10.92
N ASN A 103 5.67 -12.16 10.64
CA ASN A 103 5.94 -13.46 11.26
C ASN A 103 6.96 -13.43 12.40
N SER A 104 7.51 -12.27 12.76
CA SER A 104 8.42 -12.20 13.89
C SER A 104 7.97 -11.18 14.93
N ASN A 105 7.74 -11.68 16.15
CA ASN A 105 7.70 -10.86 17.36
C ASN A 105 9.06 -10.22 17.67
N LYS A 106 10.07 -10.47 16.83
CA LYS A 106 11.40 -9.87 16.92
C LYS A 106 11.37 -8.56 16.14
N ALA A 107 11.34 -7.46 16.88
CA ALA A 107 11.51 -6.08 16.46
C ALA A 107 12.74 -5.78 15.54
N HIS A 108 13.55 -6.78 15.20
CA HIS A 108 14.84 -6.65 14.50
C HIS A 108 14.87 -7.26 13.10
N ASP A 109 13.80 -7.89 12.62
CA ASP A 109 13.76 -8.36 11.22
C ASP A 109 13.56 -7.17 10.28
N SER A 110 14.69 -6.56 9.94
CA SER A 110 14.81 -5.60 8.87
C SER A 110 14.30 -6.23 7.58
N LEU A 111 13.23 -5.68 7.02
CA LEU A 111 12.69 -6.06 5.71
C LEU A 111 13.70 -5.89 4.56
N PHE A 112 14.85 -5.27 4.84
CA PHE A 112 15.95 -5.09 3.89
C PHE A 112 16.92 -6.29 3.81
N ALA A 113 16.91 -7.17 4.82
CA ALA A 113 17.86 -8.28 4.92
C ALA A 113 17.26 -9.65 4.56
N GLN A 114 15.98 -9.71 4.18
CA GLN A 114 15.31 -10.98 3.97
C GLN A 114 15.74 -11.64 2.64
N PRO A 115 16.25 -12.88 2.68
CA PRO A 115 16.51 -13.65 1.47
C PRO A 115 15.19 -13.93 0.73
N ALA A 116 15.30 -14.09 -0.58
CA ALA A 116 14.20 -14.42 -1.46
C ALA A 116 13.63 -15.82 -1.16
N ASN A 117 12.73 -15.93 -0.19
CA ASN A 117 12.16 -17.21 0.20
C ASN A 117 10.99 -17.56 -0.72
N ASN A 118 11.21 -18.44 -1.69
CA ASN A 118 10.13 -19.09 -2.42
C ASN A 118 9.62 -20.25 -1.55
N ASN A 119 8.52 -20.05 -0.83
CA ASN A 119 7.89 -21.14 -0.08
C ASN A 119 7.18 -22.09 -1.06
N ILE A 120 7.46 -23.39 -0.94
CA ILE A 120 6.85 -24.45 -1.77
C ILE A 120 5.32 -24.41 -1.68
N HIS A 121 4.79 -24.17 -0.47
CA HIS A 121 3.34 -24.06 -0.22
C HIS A 121 2.67 -22.86 -0.89
N GLY A 122 3.44 -21.88 -1.36
CA GLY A 122 2.93 -20.68 -2.02
C GLY A 122 2.86 -20.77 -3.55
N LEU A 123 3.39 -21.84 -4.16
CA LEU A 123 3.38 -21.99 -5.62
C LEU A 123 1.99 -22.37 -6.13
N THR A 124 1.60 -21.74 -7.23
CA THR A 124 0.42 -22.20 -7.97
C THR A 124 0.72 -23.55 -8.62
N ARG A 125 -0.32 -24.37 -8.85
CA ARG A 125 -0.18 -25.67 -9.53
C ARG A 125 0.54 -25.54 -10.88
N ALA A 126 0.24 -24.47 -11.63
CA ALA A 126 0.87 -24.20 -12.93
C ALA A 126 2.38 -23.91 -12.78
N GLU A 127 2.79 -23.09 -11.82
CA GLU A 127 4.21 -22.83 -11.56
C GLU A 127 4.93 -24.08 -11.04
N ALA A 128 4.28 -24.88 -10.20
CA ALA A 128 4.83 -26.14 -9.73
C ALA A 128 5.08 -27.11 -10.90
N LEU A 129 4.13 -27.21 -11.84
CA LEU A 129 4.29 -28.00 -13.06
C LEU A 129 5.40 -27.47 -13.96
N ASP A 130 5.48 -26.15 -14.15
CA ASP A 130 6.56 -25.51 -14.92
C ASP A 130 7.94 -25.79 -14.30
N LEU A 131 8.06 -25.74 -12.97
CA LEU A 131 9.29 -26.12 -12.27
C LEU A 131 9.64 -27.60 -12.46
N LEU A 132 8.64 -28.49 -12.38
CA LEU A 132 8.83 -29.92 -12.62
C LEU A 132 9.27 -30.19 -14.06
N GLN A 133 8.68 -29.50 -15.04
CA GLN A 133 9.06 -29.63 -16.46
C GLN A 133 10.48 -29.12 -16.74
N LYS A 134 10.94 -28.09 -16.03
CA LYS A 134 12.31 -27.54 -16.13
C LYS A 134 13.35 -28.30 -15.31
N SER A 135 12.92 -29.13 -14.37
CA SER A 135 13.82 -29.92 -13.51
C SER A 135 14.80 -30.86 -14.25
N PRO A 136 14.43 -31.58 -15.33
CA PRO A 136 15.37 -32.46 -16.04
C PRO A 136 16.54 -31.69 -16.67
N GLU A 137 16.29 -30.50 -17.21
CA GLU A 137 17.32 -29.65 -17.82
C GLU A 137 18.35 -29.17 -16.79
N ARG A 138 17.87 -28.83 -15.58
CA ARG A 138 18.70 -28.34 -14.47
C ARG A 138 19.42 -29.44 -13.70
N ARG A 139 19.14 -30.72 -13.97
CA ARG A 139 19.76 -31.84 -13.25
C ARG A 139 21.28 -31.84 -13.38
N SER A 140 21.80 -31.52 -14.57
CA SER A 140 23.25 -31.49 -14.82
C SER A 140 23.94 -30.36 -14.03
N GLU A 141 23.28 -29.21 -13.92
CA GLU A 141 23.72 -28.07 -13.10
C GLU A 141 23.68 -28.41 -11.62
N PHE A 142 22.61 -29.07 -11.16
CA PHE A 142 22.48 -29.52 -9.78
C PHE A 142 23.59 -30.48 -9.39
N LEU A 143 23.96 -31.43 -10.26
CA LEU A 143 25.08 -32.34 -10.01
C LEU A 143 26.43 -31.62 -9.94
N LYS A 144 26.62 -30.52 -10.68
CA LYS A 144 27.81 -29.68 -10.57
C LYS A 144 27.82 -28.93 -9.24
N PHE A 145 26.68 -28.35 -8.85
CA PHE A 145 26.48 -27.65 -7.58
C PHE A 145 26.69 -28.58 -6.37
N SER A 146 26.14 -29.78 -6.40
CA SER A 146 26.28 -30.75 -5.31
C SER A 146 27.74 -31.17 -5.12
N LYS A 147 28.47 -31.42 -6.21
CA LYS A 147 29.91 -31.78 -6.17
C LYS A 147 30.78 -30.65 -5.61
N LEU A 148 30.46 -29.40 -5.91
CA LEU A 148 31.17 -28.23 -5.37
C LEU A 148 30.96 -28.12 -3.85
N ASN A 149 29.70 -28.17 -3.39
CA ASN A 149 29.40 -28.03 -1.97
C ASN A 149 29.91 -29.20 -1.11
N THR A 150 29.99 -30.42 -1.66
CA THR A 150 30.51 -31.58 -0.90
C THR A 150 32.02 -31.52 -0.61
N LYS A 151 32.79 -30.68 -1.32
CA LYS A 151 34.24 -30.57 -1.12
C LYS A 151 34.61 -29.73 0.09
N ASP A 152 33.80 -28.73 0.40
CA ASP A 152 34.02 -27.83 1.54
C ASP A 152 33.40 -28.39 2.84
N ASP A 153 32.38 -29.24 2.74
CA ASP A 153 31.55 -29.70 3.87
C ASP A 153 31.99 -31.04 4.51
N LYS A 154 33.30 -31.28 4.73
CA LYS A 154 33.73 -32.44 5.57
C LYS A 154 33.14 -32.39 7.00
N GLN A 155 32.55 -31.27 7.42
CA GLN A 155 32.00 -31.05 8.76
C GLN A 155 30.46 -30.83 8.83
N GLN A 156 29.73 -30.69 7.72
CA GLN A 156 28.27 -30.51 7.75
C GLN A 156 27.57 -31.46 6.78
N ARG A 157 26.99 -32.55 7.30
CA ARG A 157 26.08 -33.41 6.55
C ARG A 157 24.74 -32.70 6.34
N LYS A 158 24.70 -31.74 5.42
CA LYS A 158 23.42 -31.16 4.95
C LYS A 158 22.59 -32.26 4.32
N SER A 159 21.30 -32.31 4.66
CA SER A 159 20.39 -33.30 4.08
C SER A 159 20.25 -33.09 2.57
N ALA A 160 19.91 -34.15 1.82
CA ALA A 160 19.69 -34.02 0.37
C ALA A 160 18.57 -33.01 0.05
N SER A 161 17.57 -32.93 0.92
CA SER A 161 16.50 -31.91 0.87
C SER A 161 17.05 -30.50 0.99
N GLU A 162 17.97 -30.21 1.91
CA GLU A 162 18.58 -28.88 2.08
C GLU A 162 19.36 -28.46 0.83
N LEU A 163 20.10 -29.39 0.22
CA LEU A 163 20.83 -29.11 -1.02
C LEU A 163 19.90 -28.80 -2.19
N ILE A 164 18.78 -29.52 -2.28
CA ILE A 164 17.74 -29.25 -3.29
C ILE A 164 17.10 -27.89 -3.02
N ASN A 165 16.75 -27.60 -1.78
CA ASN A 165 16.11 -26.36 -1.38
C ASN A 165 17.02 -25.16 -1.65
N THR A 166 18.30 -25.24 -1.28
CA THR A 166 19.29 -24.19 -1.58
C THR A 166 19.49 -23.99 -3.08
N PHE A 167 19.59 -25.06 -3.88
CA PHE A 167 19.74 -24.97 -5.33
C PHE A 167 18.55 -24.28 -6.01
N TYR A 168 17.33 -24.62 -5.58
CA TYR A 168 16.11 -24.04 -6.13
C TYR A 168 15.69 -22.72 -5.42
N GLY A 169 16.42 -22.28 -4.39
CA GLY A 169 16.07 -21.12 -3.57
C GLY A 169 14.74 -21.29 -2.82
N LEU A 170 14.43 -22.52 -2.41
CA LEU A 170 13.25 -22.89 -1.64
C LEU A 170 13.58 -22.78 -0.13
N SER A 171 12.62 -22.35 0.68
CA SER A 171 12.79 -22.29 2.13
C SER A 171 12.12 -23.49 2.82
N GLU A 172 12.78 -24.06 3.82
CA GLU A 172 12.35 -25.27 4.55
C GLU A 172 11.31 -25.03 5.63
N ASN A 173 10.84 -23.79 5.79
CA ASN A 173 9.97 -23.45 6.91
C ASN A 173 8.55 -24.00 6.70
N THR A 174 8.31 -25.20 7.25
CA THR A 174 7.02 -25.90 7.35
C THR A 174 5.98 -25.18 8.21
N ASN A 175 6.39 -24.20 9.02
CA ASN A 175 5.50 -23.46 9.93
C ASN A 175 5.15 -22.03 9.47
N VAL A 176 5.51 -21.63 8.25
CA VAL A 176 5.11 -20.31 7.74
C VAL A 176 3.80 -20.46 6.98
N LEU A 177 2.69 -20.47 7.73
CA LEU A 177 1.34 -20.33 7.21
C LEU A 177 1.19 -18.91 6.61
N GLY A 178 1.65 -18.74 5.38
CA GLY A 178 1.65 -17.46 4.68
C GLY A 178 2.32 -17.60 3.33
N SER A 179 1.52 -17.81 2.28
CA SER A 179 1.94 -17.75 0.89
C SER A 179 2.50 -16.35 0.60
N LEU A 180 3.81 -16.16 0.70
CA LEU A 180 4.49 -15.02 0.11
C LEU A 180 4.42 -15.20 -1.41
N ARG A 181 3.39 -14.63 -2.03
CA ARG A 181 3.36 -14.50 -3.49
C ARG A 181 4.59 -13.70 -3.92
N LYS A 182 5.28 -14.17 -4.96
CA LYS A 182 6.57 -13.68 -5.50
C LYS A 182 6.72 -12.17 -5.76
N ASN A 183 5.71 -11.34 -5.56
CA ASN A 183 5.65 -10.07 -6.29
C ASN A 183 6.18 -8.85 -5.51
N HIS A 184 6.33 -8.92 -4.18
CA HIS A 184 6.88 -7.80 -3.42
C HIS A 184 7.72 -8.31 -2.24
N LYS A 185 9.04 -8.23 -2.38
CA LYS A 185 9.98 -8.55 -1.30
C LYS A 185 10.22 -7.29 -0.46
N GLY A 186 10.16 -7.42 0.86
CA GLY A 186 10.52 -6.36 1.79
C GLY A 186 9.43 -5.33 2.10
N ASN A 187 9.81 -4.06 2.25
CA ASN A 187 8.97 -2.96 2.73
C ASN A 187 7.97 -2.39 1.69
N THR A 188 7.85 -3.00 0.51
CA THR A 188 7.01 -2.54 -0.61
C THR A 188 7.27 -1.09 -1.07
N GLY A 189 8.41 -0.50 -0.66
CA GLY A 189 8.74 0.90 -0.88
C GLY A 189 7.91 1.91 -0.07
N LEU A 190 7.14 1.48 0.93
CA LEU A 190 6.23 2.35 1.69
C LEU A 190 6.89 3.08 2.87
N SER A 191 7.86 2.44 3.53
CA SER A 191 8.63 3.07 4.60
C SER A 191 10.03 2.51 4.66
N PHE A 192 10.99 3.41 4.77
CA PHE A 192 12.40 3.10 4.93
C PHE A 192 12.90 3.31 6.37
N LEU A 193 11.97 3.48 7.31
CA LEU A 193 12.30 3.63 8.72
C LEU A 193 12.70 2.28 9.31
N LEU A 194 13.83 2.27 10.02
CA LEU A 194 14.27 1.15 10.83
C LEU A 194 13.50 1.15 12.16
N HIS A 195 13.22 -0.05 12.67
CA HIS A 195 12.61 -0.19 13.98
C HIS A 195 13.55 0.33 15.08
N GLY A 196 12.99 0.90 16.15
CA GLY A 196 13.75 1.41 17.30
C GLY A 196 14.11 2.90 17.22
N SER A 197 13.72 3.59 16.15
CA SER A 197 13.86 5.05 16.10
C SER A 197 12.89 5.73 17.08
N ILE A 198 13.42 6.56 17.98
CA ILE A 198 12.62 7.40 18.88
C ILE A 198 12.58 8.81 18.30
N LYS A 199 11.38 9.43 18.30
CA LYS A 199 11.22 10.82 17.87
C LYS A 199 11.25 11.74 19.08
N ASN A 200 12.18 12.68 19.09
CA ASN A 200 12.20 13.73 20.10
C ASN A 200 11.29 14.89 19.70
N THR A 201 10.50 15.40 20.64
CA THR A 201 9.66 16.59 20.47
C THR A 201 10.02 17.62 21.55
N PRO A 202 9.60 18.88 21.44
CA PRO A 202 9.81 19.86 22.51
C PRO A 202 9.25 19.43 23.88
N LYS A 203 8.27 18.51 23.91
CA LYS A 203 7.69 17.94 25.14
C LYS A 203 8.44 16.69 25.64
N GLY A 204 9.52 16.29 24.97
CA GLY A 204 10.31 15.09 25.27
C GLY A 204 10.19 13.98 24.22
N PRO A 205 10.80 12.81 24.51
CA PRO A 205 10.75 11.65 23.63
C PRO A 205 9.33 11.08 23.54
N VAL A 206 8.82 10.93 22.32
CA VAL A 206 7.49 10.38 22.07
C VAL A 206 7.62 8.92 21.65
N LEU A 207 7.11 8.01 22.48
CA LEU A 207 7.06 6.57 22.18
C LEU A 207 5.89 6.21 21.26
N TYR A 208 4.74 6.88 21.42
CA TYR A 208 3.53 6.61 20.66
C TYR A 208 2.94 7.91 20.12
N ARG A 209 2.64 7.94 18.82
CA ARG A 209 2.01 9.08 18.17
C ARG A 209 0.50 8.88 18.08
N PRO A 210 -0.32 9.81 18.62
CA PRO A 210 -1.76 9.77 18.36
C PRO A 210 -2.01 10.05 16.89
N VAL A 211 -2.89 9.27 16.28
CA VAL A 211 -3.22 9.40 14.86
C VAL A 211 -4.73 9.58 14.71
N PRO A 212 -5.18 10.58 13.94
CA PRO A 212 -6.59 10.70 13.62
C PRO A 212 -7.05 9.49 12.79
N GLY A 213 -8.16 8.90 13.20
CA GLY A 213 -8.79 7.77 12.52
C GLY A 213 -10.29 7.87 12.59
N ARG A 214 -10.97 7.06 11.77
CA ARG A 214 -12.43 6.87 11.84
C ARG A 214 -12.72 5.42 12.11
N GLN A 215 -13.53 5.13 13.12
CA GLN A 215 -14.10 3.81 13.26
C GLN A 215 -15.04 3.55 12.08
N ILE A 216 -14.92 2.35 11.52
CA ILE A 216 -15.81 1.85 10.48
C ILE A 216 -16.73 0.84 11.17
N SER A 217 -18.02 1.12 11.19
CA SER A 217 -19.02 0.13 11.62
C SER A 217 -18.97 -1.04 10.64
N ALA A 218 -18.53 -2.20 11.11
CA ALA A 218 -18.58 -3.41 10.29
C ALA A 218 -20.07 -3.77 10.04
N PRO A 219 -20.47 -4.10 8.81
CA PRO A 219 -21.80 -4.63 8.56
C PRO A 219 -21.96 -5.93 9.34
N ARG A 220 -22.98 -5.94 10.19
CA ARG A 220 -23.28 -6.92 11.23
C ARG A 220 -23.60 -8.29 10.60
N ALA A 221 -22.64 -9.21 10.66
CA ALA A 221 -22.85 -10.66 10.68
C ALA A 221 -21.52 -11.35 11.06
N ASN A 222 -21.38 -11.77 12.31
CA ASN A 222 -20.40 -12.74 12.80
C ASN A 222 -18.91 -12.34 12.93
N ASN A 223 -18.49 -11.12 12.60
CA ASN A 223 -17.09 -10.70 12.79
C ASN A 223 -16.97 -9.70 13.96
N THR A 224 -16.36 -10.12 15.07
CA THR A 224 -16.20 -9.36 16.32
C THR A 224 -15.08 -8.32 16.27
N LYS A 225 -14.42 -8.15 15.12
CA LYS A 225 -13.27 -7.25 14.98
C LYS A 225 -13.74 -5.84 14.63
N ASN A 226 -13.44 -4.89 15.50
CA ASN A 226 -13.66 -3.47 15.21
C ASN A 226 -12.65 -3.01 14.16
N LEU A 227 -13.13 -2.23 13.17
CA LEU A 227 -12.33 -1.73 12.06
C LEU A 227 -12.13 -0.22 12.20
N ALA A 228 -10.92 0.25 11.90
CA ALA A 228 -10.58 1.66 11.86
C ALA A 228 -9.90 2.02 10.53
N ALA A 229 -10.35 3.12 9.92
CA ALA A 229 -9.68 3.78 8.81
C ALA A 229 -8.67 4.79 9.36
N ILE A 230 -7.39 4.56 9.12
CA ILE A 230 -6.29 5.41 9.59
C ILE A 230 -5.35 5.70 8.42
N GLY A 231 -5.11 6.98 8.12
CA GLY A 231 -4.17 7.37 7.05
C GLY A 231 -4.52 6.88 5.64
N GLY A 232 -5.75 6.42 5.40
CA GLY A 232 -6.18 5.80 4.14
C GLY A 232 -5.94 4.29 4.04
N PHE A 233 -5.57 3.66 5.16
CA PHE A 233 -5.52 2.21 5.36
C PHE A 233 -6.65 1.77 6.30
N VAL A 234 -7.09 0.53 6.19
CA VAL A 234 -8.08 -0.07 7.09
C VAL A 234 -7.36 -1.10 7.95
N SER A 235 -7.58 -1.05 9.25
CA SER A 235 -7.01 -2.04 10.17
C SER A 235 -8.01 -2.50 11.22
N ASN A 236 -7.74 -3.68 11.76
CA ASN A 236 -8.43 -4.19 12.95
C ASN A 236 -7.88 -3.47 14.18
N TYR A 237 -8.74 -3.17 15.14
CA TYR A 237 -8.34 -2.66 16.45
C TYR A 237 -9.21 -3.26 17.56
N ASN A 238 -8.65 -3.40 18.75
CA ASN A 238 -9.33 -4.01 19.90
C ASN A 238 -9.77 -2.92 20.89
N GLY A 239 -10.63 -1.99 20.47
CA GLY A 239 -11.12 -0.86 21.28
C GLY A 239 -12.61 -0.62 21.17
N SER A 240 -13.12 0.34 21.95
CA SER A 240 -14.52 0.76 21.96
C SER A 240 -14.76 2.00 21.10
N ALA A 241 -16.02 2.38 20.90
CA ALA A 241 -16.35 3.62 20.20
C ALA A 241 -15.92 4.84 21.03
N GLY A 242 -15.30 5.82 20.37
CA GLY A 242 -14.77 7.03 21.02
C GLY A 242 -13.30 6.97 21.45
N ASP A 243 -12.65 5.81 21.34
CA ASP A 243 -11.23 5.68 21.68
C ASP A 243 -10.34 6.45 20.69
N SER A 244 -9.25 7.02 21.21
CA SER A 244 -8.18 7.57 20.37
C SER A 244 -7.29 6.44 19.82
N PHE A 245 -6.73 6.65 18.62
CA PHE A 245 -5.91 5.64 17.96
C PHE A 245 -4.42 5.96 18.05
N TYR A 246 -3.63 4.95 18.40
CA TYR A 246 -2.18 4.98 18.28
C TYR A 246 -1.74 3.82 17.41
N VAL A 247 -0.82 4.09 16.48
CA VAL A 247 -0.24 3.06 15.61
C VAL A 247 1.14 2.71 16.15
N SER A 248 1.30 1.49 16.65
CA SER A 248 2.59 1.05 17.22
C SER A 248 3.54 0.50 16.15
N SER A 249 2.99 -0.22 15.18
CA SER A 249 3.76 -0.89 14.13
C SER A 249 2.88 -1.12 12.91
N ALA A 250 3.51 -1.36 11.77
CA ALA A 250 2.85 -1.77 10.55
C ALA A 250 3.54 -3.04 10.04
N PHE A 251 2.78 -3.97 9.51
CA PHE A 251 3.31 -5.21 8.96
C PHE A 251 2.68 -5.52 7.61
N VAL A 252 3.45 -6.19 6.76
CA VAL A 252 2.98 -6.68 5.47
C VAL A 252 2.62 -8.15 5.66
N ASP A 253 1.34 -8.48 5.44
CA ASP A 253 0.87 -9.87 5.43
C ASP A 253 1.36 -10.57 4.15
N SER A 254 1.36 -11.90 4.17
CA SER A 254 1.60 -12.81 3.05
C SER A 254 0.86 -12.42 1.76
N ARG A 255 -0.34 -11.82 1.87
CA ARG A 255 -1.13 -11.30 0.74
C ARG A 255 -0.68 -9.93 0.23
N ASN A 256 0.46 -9.42 0.70
CA ASN A 256 0.97 -8.09 0.42
C ASN A 256 0.02 -6.95 0.84
N SER A 257 -0.86 -7.23 1.79
CA SER A 257 -1.72 -6.22 2.41
C SER A 257 -1.02 -5.65 3.64
N ILE A 258 -1.01 -4.32 3.77
CA ILE A 258 -0.48 -3.65 4.94
C ILE A 258 -1.53 -3.70 6.05
N GLN A 259 -1.13 -4.21 7.20
CA GLN A 259 -1.92 -4.19 8.42
C GLN A 259 -1.24 -3.26 9.42
N LEU A 260 -2.04 -2.45 10.12
CA LEU A 260 -1.55 -1.56 11.16
C LEU A 260 -1.86 -2.19 12.52
N SER A 261 -0.86 -2.27 13.40
CA SER A 261 -1.10 -2.59 14.80
C SER A 261 -1.63 -1.33 15.48
N VAL A 262 -2.94 -1.28 15.64
CA VAL A 262 -3.66 -0.14 16.24
C VAL A 262 -4.04 -0.49 17.66
N LYS A 263 -3.57 0.30 18.61
CA LYS A 263 -3.99 0.21 20.01
C LYS A 263 -4.96 1.34 20.32
N PRO A 264 -6.11 1.05 20.94
CA PRO A 264 -6.94 2.10 21.51
C PRO A 264 -6.24 2.70 22.72
N THR A 265 -6.57 3.94 23.04
CA THR A 265 -6.21 4.54 24.32
C THR A 265 -7.46 5.20 24.88
N LYS A 266 -7.83 4.77 26.09
CA LYS A 266 -8.95 5.31 26.85
C LYS A 266 -8.63 6.69 27.43
N ASP A 267 -7.33 6.99 27.54
CA ASP A 267 -6.85 8.25 28.07
C ASP A 267 -6.64 9.24 26.94
N SER A 268 -7.33 10.38 27.05
CA SER A 268 -6.76 11.63 26.53
C SER A 268 -5.38 11.73 27.18
N LEU A 269 -4.32 11.39 26.45
CA LEU A 269 -2.96 11.60 26.94
C LEU A 269 -2.90 13.05 27.38
N THR A 270 -2.81 13.23 28.70
CA THR A 270 -2.74 14.47 29.44
C THR A 270 -1.45 15.19 29.05
N SER A 271 -1.46 15.79 27.88
CA SER A 271 -0.67 16.97 27.59
C SER A 271 -1.66 18.12 27.72
N SER A 272 -1.65 18.75 28.89
CA SER A 272 -2.23 20.08 29.18
C SER A 272 -3.06 20.69 28.04
N ASN A 273 -4.39 20.62 28.19
CA ASN A 273 -5.42 21.33 27.44
C ASN A 273 -5.22 21.47 25.92
N PRO A 274 -5.90 20.64 25.11
CA PRO A 274 -6.46 21.09 23.85
C PRO A 274 -7.93 21.47 24.08
N THR A 275 -8.19 22.72 24.44
CA THR A 275 -9.47 23.35 24.09
C THR A 275 -9.54 23.47 22.57
N SER A 276 -9.97 22.39 21.91
CA SER A 276 -10.64 22.49 20.63
C SER A 276 -12.08 22.07 20.86
N THR A 277 -12.87 23.00 21.37
CA THR A 277 -14.32 22.97 21.26
C THR A 277 -14.64 22.93 19.77
N ILE A 278 -14.87 21.74 19.22
CA ILE A 278 -15.62 21.63 17.97
C ILE A 278 -17.04 21.96 18.37
N GLN A 279 -17.40 23.26 18.31
CA GLN A 279 -18.79 23.64 18.19
C GLN A 279 -19.27 22.99 16.90
N SER A 280 -20.06 21.93 17.05
CA SER A 280 -20.97 21.51 16.02
C SER A 280 -21.78 22.74 15.63
N LEU A 281 -21.45 23.35 14.49
CA LEU A 281 -22.41 24.17 13.78
C LEU A 281 -23.55 23.22 13.40
N SER A 282 -24.54 23.15 14.29
CA SER A 282 -25.85 22.64 13.99
C SER A 282 -26.32 23.38 12.74
N ARG A 283 -26.47 22.60 11.67
CA ARG A 283 -27.12 23.02 10.44
C ARG A 283 -28.56 23.38 10.82
N GLU A 284 -28.83 24.67 11.00
CA GLU A 284 -30.19 25.16 11.13
C GLU A 284 -30.97 24.73 9.88
N GLU A 285 -31.95 23.87 10.10
CA GLU A 285 -32.93 23.48 9.10
C GLU A 285 -33.83 24.68 8.84
N HIS A 286 -33.55 25.43 7.77
CA HIS A 286 -34.55 26.32 7.20
C HIS A 286 -35.67 25.46 6.59
N SER A 287 -36.73 25.29 7.36
CA SER A 287 -38.03 24.86 6.85
C SER A 287 -38.67 26.02 6.05
N PRO A 288 -39.17 25.78 4.82
CA PRO A 288 -39.91 26.79 4.10
C PRO A 288 -41.32 26.90 4.68
N THR A 289 -41.64 28.10 5.17
CA THR A 289 -42.95 28.52 5.68
C THR A 289 -44.03 28.28 4.62
N ARG A 290 -44.95 27.36 4.93
CA ARG A 290 -46.14 27.07 4.14
C ARG A 290 -47.17 28.18 4.40
N LEU A 291 -47.35 29.08 3.44
CA LEU A 291 -48.49 30.01 3.41
C LEU A 291 -49.77 29.18 3.25
N SER A 292 -50.56 29.09 4.33
CA SER A 292 -51.93 28.57 4.27
C SER A 292 -52.88 29.76 4.12
N ASN A 293 -53.57 29.77 2.98
CA ASN A 293 -54.69 30.66 2.71
C ASN A 293 -55.83 30.29 3.67
N LEU A 294 -56.24 31.24 4.51
CA LEU A 294 -57.49 31.20 5.26
C LEU A 294 -58.57 31.88 4.42
N SER A 295 -59.32 31.08 3.68
CA SER A 295 -60.66 31.41 3.20
C SER A 295 -61.67 30.83 4.19
N GLN A 296 -62.37 31.71 4.92
CA GLN A 296 -63.73 31.51 5.43
C GLN A 296 -64.15 32.78 6.19
N VAL A 297 -64.83 33.69 5.48
CA VAL A 297 -65.73 34.65 6.12
C VAL A 297 -67.14 34.18 5.80
N THR A 298 -67.86 33.96 6.89
CA THR A 298 -69.19 33.41 7.06
C THR A 298 -70.28 34.31 6.48
N GLU A 299 -71.16 33.71 5.67
CA GLU A 299 -72.55 34.15 5.55
C GLU A 299 -73.30 33.87 6.87
N LYS A 300 -73.97 34.89 7.41
CA LYS A 300 -75.22 34.68 8.16
C LYS A 300 -76.12 35.92 8.04
N LYS A 301 -77.30 35.64 7.47
CA LYS A 301 -78.52 36.44 7.38
C LYS A 301 -78.90 37.16 8.69
N ALA A 302 -79.34 38.40 8.55
CA ALA A 302 -80.67 38.89 8.97
C ALA A 302 -81.04 40.05 8.05
#